data_AF-A0A2N9EM85-F1
#
_entry.id   AF-A0A2N9EM85-F1
#
_cell.length_a   1.000
_cell.length_b   1.000
_cell.length_c   1.000
_cell.angle_alpha   90.00
_cell.angle_beta   90.00
_cell.angle_gamma   90.00
#
_symmetry.space_group_name_H-M   'P 1'
#
loop_
_entity.id
_entity.type
_entity.pdbx_description
1 polymer ?
#
loop_
_entity_poly.entity_id
_entity_poly.type
_entity_poly.pdbx_seq_one_letter_code
_entity_poly.pdbx_strand_id
1 'polypeptide(L)'
;MQFLKPNVVYDNDELYYMYEANDNSVVTRMTLTDSGSIQRLLLNQGSGEWNVMYTAPNDMCDVYGNCGANGICRISKRPICECLKGFVPKQPKEWEVLNWIGGCVRRIPLTCQKGEGFLKLEGVKLPDLVQYWLNKSMSLEECEAECLKNCSCTAYANSDIRNGGSGCLMWFGDLIDIREFIDEEGEEDFYIREPASELGQRTKEDLDMPLFDFVTIVRSTNNFSCTNKIGEGGFGPVYKGELFSGQEIAVKRLSNSSRQGIEEFKNEAIMISKLQHRNLVKLLGCCIEGEERILIYELGCCGMKTKALELMDPCFKALYVESQVLRCIQVGLLCVQKLPQDRPAMSSVVFMLGNEGSPLPQPKHPGFFIERSSTGADVSTRVEACHTDSAVTITMMEGR
;
A
#
# COMPACT_ATOMS: atom_id res chain seq x y z
N MET A 1 1.92 -7.88 -28.40
CA MET A 1 2.00 -7.38 -29.80
C MET A 1 2.79 -8.35 -30.72
N GLN A 2 2.45 -9.65 -30.73
CA GLN A 2 3.36 -10.75 -31.15
C GLN A 2 3.62 -10.94 -32.65
N PHE A 3 2.93 -10.23 -33.54
CA PHE A 3 2.98 -10.45 -34.99
C PHE A 3 3.68 -9.33 -35.77
N LEU A 4 4.12 -8.28 -35.09
CA LEU A 4 4.76 -7.12 -35.70
C LEU A 4 6.06 -6.81 -35.00
N LYS A 5 7.11 -6.57 -35.78
CA LYS A 5 8.40 -6.10 -35.31
C LYS A 5 8.50 -4.60 -35.60
N PRO A 6 8.32 -3.74 -34.58
CA PRO A 6 8.54 -2.30 -34.76
C PRO A 6 10.04 -2.02 -34.99
N ASN A 7 10.33 -1.06 -35.85
CA ASN A 7 11.68 -0.55 -36.08
C ASN A 7 11.63 0.98 -36.05
N VAL A 8 12.28 1.56 -35.05
CA VAL A 8 12.46 3.01 -34.94
C VAL A 8 13.89 3.31 -35.38
N VAL A 9 14.03 4.08 -36.46
CA VAL A 9 15.32 4.59 -36.91
C VAL A 9 15.44 6.02 -36.41
N TYR A 10 16.54 6.29 -35.71
CA TYR A 10 16.85 7.61 -35.18
C TYR A 10 18.36 7.86 -35.25
N ASP A 11 18.78 8.61 -36.25
CA ASP A 11 20.16 9.08 -36.43
C ASP A 11 20.19 10.58 -36.78
N ASN A 12 21.32 11.05 -37.32
CA ASN A 12 21.50 12.48 -37.64
C ASN A 12 20.80 12.92 -38.92
N ASP A 13 20.39 11.97 -39.77
CA ASP A 13 19.82 12.21 -41.10
C ASP A 13 18.31 11.92 -41.11
N GLU A 14 17.86 10.91 -40.37
CA GLU A 14 16.47 10.46 -40.38
C GLU A 14 15.91 10.05 -39.02
N LEU A 15 14.63 10.39 -38.83
CA LEU A 15 13.79 9.90 -37.75
C LEU A 15 12.50 9.38 -38.35
N TYR A 16 12.32 8.06 -38.33
CA TYR A 16 11.07 7.45 -38.78
C TYR A 16 10.74 6.17 -38.01
N TYR A 17 9.46 5.83 -38.04
CA TYR A 17 8.94 4.57 -37.54
C TYR A 17 8.52 3.69 -38.72
N MET A 18 8.99 2.45 -38.71
CA MET A 18 8.52 1.39 -39.60
C MET A 18 8.11 0.17 -38.79
N TYR A 19 7.41 -0.76 -39.43
CA TYR A 19 7.10 -2.05 -38.85
C TYR A 19 7.23 -3.12 -39.92
N GLU A 20 7.69 -4.30 -39.49
CA GLU A 20 7.71 -5.50 -40.31
C GLU A 20 6.71 -6.51 -39.74
N ALA A 21 5.97 -7.19 -40.60
CA ALA A 21 5.15 -8.32 -40.18
C ALA A 21 6.06 -9.53 -39.94
N ASN A 22 5.84 -10.23 -38.82
CA ASN A 22 6.60 -11.45 -38.51
C ASN A 22 6.28 -12.61 -39.47
N ASP A 23 5.11 -12.55 -40.11
CA ASP A 23 4.67 -13.49 -41.14
C ASP A 23 4.13 -12.68 -42.33
N ASN A 24 4.55 -13.05 -43.55
CA ASN A 24 4.09 -12.44 -44.79
C ASN A 24 2.58 -12.64 -45.03
N SER A 25 1.94 -13.58 -44.33
CA SER A 25 0.48 -13.76 -44.35
C SER A 25 -0.27 -12.62 -43.64
N VAL A 26 0.39 -11.89 -42.74
CA VAL A 26 -0.21 -10.82 -41.94
C VAL A 26 -0.20 -9.52 -42.75
N VAL A 27 -1.38 -9.11 -43.21
CA VAL A 27 -1.57 -7.81 -43.86
C VAL A 27 -2.16 -6.83 -42.86
N THR A 28 -1.40 -5.78 -42.53
CA THR A 28 -1.81 -4.73 -41.58
C THR A 28 -1.44 -3.34 -42.08
N ARG A 29 -2.24 -2.34 -41.70
CA ARG A 29 -1.96 -0.92 -41.97
C ARG A 29 -2.35 -0.07 -40.77
N MET A 30 -1.69 1.08 -40.65
CA MET A 30 -2.14 2.16 -39.76
C MET A 30 -2.86 3.21 -40.59
N THR A 31 -3.93 3.79 -40.05
CA THR A 31 -4.70 4.84 -40.73
C THR A 31 -5.17 5.87 -39.71
N LEU A 32 -5.09 7.14 -40.07
CA LEU A 32 -5.70 8.24 -39.33
C LEU A 32 -7.15 8.38 -39.79
N THR A 33 -8.09 8.26 -38.86
CA THR A 33 -9.52 8.47 -39.14
C THR A 33 -9.83 9.95 -39.30
N ASP A 34 -10.99 10.25 -39.87
CA ASP A 34 -11.55 11.61 -39.95
C ASP A 34 -11.83 12.23 -38.58
N SER A 35 -12.07 11.39 -37.56
CA SER A 35 -12.17 11.80 -36.15
C SER A 35 -10.82 12.12 -35.49
N GLY A 36 -9.70 11.96 -36.19
CA GLY A 36 -8.35 12.23 -35.66
C GLY A 36 -7.77 11.10 -34.80
N SER A 37 -8.31 9.89 -34.87
CA SER A 37 -7.82 8.71 -34.14
C SER A 37 -6.93 7.86 -35.03
N ILE A 38 -5.83 7.34 -34.49
CA ILE A 38 -4.96 6.41 -35.20
C ILE A 38 -5.51 5.00 -34.98
N GLN A 39 -5.81 4.28 -36.05
CA GLN A 39 -6.23 2.88 -35.98
C GLN A 39 -5.21 1.98 -36.66
N ARG A 40 -4.86 0.87 -36.01
CA ARG A 40 -4.17 -0.24 -36.65
C ARG A 40 -5.21 -1.27 -37.08
N LEU A 41 -5.25 -1.53 -38.38
CA LEU A 41 -6.17 -2.45 -39.02
C LEU A 41 -5.45 -3.74 -39.40
N LEU A 42 -6.10 -4.87 -39.21
CA LEU A 42 -5.65 -6.20 -39.59
C LEU A 42 -6.63 -6.78 -40.62
N LEU A 43 -6.13 -7.25 -41.76
CA LEU A 43 -6.96 -7.87 -42.79
C LEU A 43 -7.34 -9.29 -42.36
N ASN A 44 -8.64 -9.58 -42.32
CA ASN A 44 -9.13 -10.94 -42.21
C ASN A 44 -9.10 -11.61 -43.59
N GLN A 45 -8.20 -12.58 -43.77
CA GLN A 45 -8.07 -13.28 -45.05
C GLN A 45 -9.33 -14.06 -45.47
N GLY A 46 -10.16 -14.49 -44.52
CA GLY A 46 -11.38 -15.26 -44.80
C GLY A 46 -12.52 -14.39 -45.34
N SER A 47 -12.75 -13.22 -44.76
CA SER A 47 -13.86 -12.32 -45.16
C SER A 47 -13.44 -11.18 -46.09
N GLY A 48 -12.14 -10.87 -46.17
CA GLY A 48 -11.62 -9.68 -46.85
C GLY A 48 -11.87 -8.37 -46.10
N GLU A 49 -12.37 -8.44 -44.86
CA GLU A 49 -12.69 -7.27 -44.03
C GLU A 49 -11.48 -6.82 -43.20
N TRP A 50 -11.45 -5.52 -42.89
CA TRP A 50 -10.45 -4.93 -42.02
C TRP A 50 -10.98 -4.87 -40.58
N ASN A 51 -10.32 -5.59 -39.68
CA ASN A 51 -10.62 -5.57 -38.26
C ASN A 51 -9.72 -4.55 -37.54
N VAL A 52 -10.29 -3.81 -36.59
CA VAL A 52 -9.52 -2.88 -35.75
C VAL A 52 -8.78 -3.69 -34.68
N MET A 53 -7.44 -3.63 -34.72
CA MET A 53 -6.57 -4.27 -33.73
C MET A 53 -6.29 -3.34 -32.55
N TYR A 54 -6.06 -2.05 -32.83
CA TYR A 54 -5.69 -1.05 -31.83
C TYR A 54 -6.17 0.33 -32.30
N THR A 55 -6.56 1.19 -31.35
CA THR A 55 -6.88 2.60 -31.58
C THR A 55 -6.09 3.46 -30.59
N ALA A 56 -5.54 4.58 -31.05
CA ALA A 56 -4.98 5.64 -30.22
C ALA A 56 -5.77 6.94 -30.46
N PRO A 57 -6.24 7.63 -29.41
CA PRO A 57 -6.20 7.23 -27.99
C PRO A 57 -7.10 6.00 -27.73
N ASN A 58 -6.66 5.09 -26.86
CA ASN A 58 -7.40 3.87 -26.49
C ASN A 58 -8.33 4.11 -25.30
N ASP A 59 -7.90 4.92 -24.34
CA ASP A 59 -8.65 5.25 -23.13
C ASP A 59 -8.48 6.74 -22.75
N MET A 60 -9.11 7.16 -21.64
CA MET A 60 -9.05 8.56 -21.17
C MET A 60 -7.65 9.01 -20.72
N CYS A 61 -6.76 8.08 -20.38
CA CYS A 61 -5.38 8.38 -20.01
C CYS A 61 -4.45 8.53 -21.22
N ASP A 62 -4.89 8.15 -22.42
CA ASP A 62 -4.18 8.46 -23.68
C ASP A 62 -4.49 9.87 -24.21
N VAL A 63 -5.47 10.55 -23.63
CA VAL A 63 -5.76 11.95 -23.94
C VAL A 63 -4.66 12.82 -23.33
N TYR A 64 -3.97 13.56 -24.20
CA TYR A 64 -2.83 14.39 -23.81
C TYR A 64 -3.16 15.33 -22.63
N GLY A 65 -2.39 15.22 -21.56
CA GLY A 65 -2.48 16.12 -20.42
C GLY A 65 -3.77 16.02 -19.61
N ASN A 66 -4.49 14.90 -19.68
CA ASN A 66 -5.81 14.72 -19.04
C ASN A 66 -5.81 15.00 -17.52
N CYS A 67 -4.69 14.74 -16.82
CA CYS A 67 -4.55 14.98 -15.38
C CYS A 67 -3.85 16.30 -15.00
N GLY A 68 -3.56 17.15 -15.98
CA GLY A 68 -2.85 18.41 -15.78
C GLY A 68 -1.39 18.23 -15.35
N ALA A 69 -0.76 19.36 -14.97
CA ALA A 69 0.63 19.39 -14.53
C ALA A 69 0.85 18.63 -13.21
N ASN A 70 1.94 17.89 -13.12
CA ASN A 70 2.37 17.10 -11.97
C ASN A 70 1.29 16.09 -11.46
N GLY A 71 0.39 15.69 -12.35
CA GLY A 71 -0.60 14.64 -12.12
C GLY A 71 -0.24 13.36 -12.89
N ILE A 72 -0.73 12.22 -12.40
CA ILE A 72 -0.60 10.91 -13.05
C ILE A 72 -1.98 10.31 -13.32
N CYS A 73 -2.15 9.77 -14.53
CA CYS A 73 -3.37 9.07 -14.92
C CYS A 73 -3.28 7.57 -14.64
N ARG A 74 -4.23 7.03 -13.88
CA ARG A 74 -4.35 5.62 -13.52
C ARG A 74 -5.74 5.13 -13.89
N ILE A 75 -5.86 4.48 -15.05
CA ILE A 75 -7.16 4.08 -15.60
C ILE A 75 -7.91 3.06 -14.69
N SER A 76 -7.16 2.31 -13.88
CA SER A 76 -7.64 1.35 -12.87
C SER A 76 -8.22 2.01 -11.62
N LYS A 77 -7.98 3.31 -11.39
CA LYS A 77 -8.41 4.03 -10.18
C LYS A 77 -9.62 4.93 -10.42
N ARG A 78 -10.26 5.32 -9.31
CA ARG A 78 -11.39 6.25 -9.26
C ARG A 78 -11.18 7.20 -8.07
N PRO A 79 -10.88 8.50 -8.29
CA PRO A 79 -10.72 9.19 -9.59
C PRO A 79 -9.53 8.67 -10.42
N ILE A 80 -9.57 8.85 -11.75
CA ILE A 80 -8.50 8.38 -12.65
C ILE A 80 -7.23 9.23 -12.57
N CYS A 81 -7.33 10.46 -12.06
CA CYS A 81 -6.20 11.36 -11.91
C CYS A 81 -5.84 11.51 -10.43
N GLU A 82 -4.55 11.39 -10.16
CA GLU A 82 -3.97 11.56 -8.83
C GLU A 82 -2.77 12.50 -8.92
N CYS A 83 -2.44 13.21 -7.84
CA CYS A 83 -1.20 13.99 -7.82
C CYS A 83 -0.03 13.03 -7.68
N LEU A 84 1.10 13.36 -8.29
CA LEU A 84 2.35 12.69 -7.99
C LEU A 84 2.64 12.77 -6.49
N LYS A 85 3.30 11.75 -5.94
CA LYS A 85 3.67 11.73 -4.53
C LYS A 85 4.57 12.93 -4.21
N GLY A 86 4.30 13.61 -3.09
CA GLY A 86 4.91 14.91 -2.75
C GLY A 86 4.14 16.13 -3.28
N PHE A 87 3.10 15.93 -4.10
CA PHE A 87 2.29 16.99 -4.68
C PHE A 87 0.86 17.02 -4.11
N VAL A 88 0.21 18.17 -4.26
CA VAL A 88 -1.18 18.45 -3.86
C VAL A 88 -1.89 19.24 -4.96
N PRO A 89 -3.23 19.13 -5.06
CA PRO A 89 -3.98 19.86 -6.07
C PRO A 89 -3.78 21.37 -5.94
N LYS A 90 -3.56 22.07 -7.06
CA LYS A 90 -3.55 23.56 -7.05
C LYS A 90 -4.88 24.11 -6.56
N GLN A 91 -5.98 23.45 -6.96
CA GLN A 91 -7.34 23.83 -6.60
C GLN A 91 -8.13 22.61 -6.11
N PRO A 92 -8.16 22.34 -4.79
CA PRO A 92 -8.82 21.15 -4.25
C PRO A 92 -10.31 21.04 -4.63
N LYS A 93 -11.02 22.17 -4.68
CA LYS A 93 -12.45 22.21 -5.04
C LYS A 93 -12.72 21.77 -6.48
N GLU A 94 -11.81 22.07 -7.42
CA GLU A 94 -11.95 21.60 -8.81
C GLU A 94 -11.75 20.08 -8.88
N TRP A 95 -10.78 19.57 -8.12
CA TRP A 95 -10.49 18.14 -8.06
C TRP A 95 -11.62 17.32 -7.44
N GLU A 96 -12.33 17.85 -6.45
CA GLU A 96 -13.53 17.23 -5.86
C GLU A 96 -14.66 17.02 -6.90
N VAL A 97 -14.73 17.88 -7.92
CA VAL A 97 -15.70 17.78 -9.02
C VAL A 97 -15.10 17.17 -10.29
N LEU A 98 -13.99 16.43 -10.16
CA LEU A 98 -13.31 15.73 -11.26
C LEU A 98 -12.77 16.66 -12.37
N ASN A 99 -12.48 17.93 -12.04
CA ASN A 99 -11.78 18.85 -12.91
C ASN A 99 -10.30 18.92 -12.51
N TRP A 100 -9.43 18.34 -13.34
CA TRP A 100 -7.99 18.22 -13.08
C TRP A 100 -7.13 19.24 -13.85
N ILE A 101 -7.75 20.17 -14.60
CA ILE A 101 -7.04 21.10 -15.48
C ILE A 101 -5.99 21.93 -14.72
N GLY A 102 -6.28 22.31 -13.48
CA GLY A 102 -5.33 23.05 -12.63
C GLY A 102 -4.08 22.26 -12.25
N GLY A 103 -4.09 20.93 -12.36
CA GLY A 103 -2.99 20.05 -11.97
C GLY A 103 -2.62 20.17 -10.49
N CYS A 104 -1.37 19.85 -10.19
CA CYS A 104 -0.78 19.77 -8.86
C CYS A 104 0.43 20.69 -8.72
N VAL A 105 0.71 21.04 -7.47
CA VAL A 105 1.92 21.72 -7.02
C VAL A 105 2.57 20.93 -5.92
N ARG A 106 3.88 21.11 -5.74
CA ARG A 106 4.61 20.51 -4.62
C ARG A 106 3.98 20.94 -3.31
N ARG A 107 3.79 19.98 -2.41
CA ARG A 107 3.38 20.24 -1.02
C ARG A 107 4.44 21.06 -0.30
N ILE A 108 5.71 20.71 -0.52
CA ILE A 108 6.87 21.37 0.07
C ILE A 108 7.76 21.87 -1.09
N PRO A 109 8.02 23.18 -1.19
CA PRO A 109 8.94 23.71 -2.20
C PRO A 109 10.35 23.15 -2.06
N LEU A 110 11.00 22.89 -3.19
CA LEU A 110 12.42 22.52 -3.21
C LEU A 110 13.27 23.75 -2.87
N THR A 111 14.31 23.54 -2.07
CA THR A 111 15.21 24.61 -1.62
C THR A 111 16.60 24.50 -2.24
N CYS A 112 16.86 23.45 -3.01
CA CYS A 112 18.16 23.08 -3.57
C CYS A 112 19.26 22.99 -2.51
N GLN A 113 18.90 22.53 -1.30
CA GLN A 113 19.81 22.37 -0.17
C GLN A 113 20.25 20.90 0.00
N LYS A 114 21.28 20.68 0.83
CA LYS A 114 21.73 19.33 1.18
C LYS A 114 20.58 18.56 1.86
N GLY A 115 20.20 17.42 1.27
CA GLY A 115 19.16 16.52 1.79
C GLY A 115 18.08 16.17 0.77
N GLU A 116 17.98 16.87 -0.35
CA GLU A 116 17.14 16.44 -1.47
C GLU A 116 17.65 15.14 -2.09
N GLY A 117 16.76 14.48 -2.81
CA GLY A 117 16.98 13.21 -3.47
C GLY A 117 15.78 12.88 -4.34
N PHE A 118 15.57 11.61 -4.65
CA PHE A 118 14.57 11.22 -5.63
C PHE A 118 13.67 10.08 -5.18
N LEU A 119 12.40 10.20 -5.59
CA LEU A 119 11.41 9.14 -5.51
C LEU A 119 11.33 8.43 -6.86
N LYS A 120 11.52 7.12 -6.86
CA LYS A 120 11.33 6.27 -8.03
C LYS A 120 9.83 6.03 -8.28
N LEU A 121 9.38 6.27 -9.51
CA LEU A 121 8.06 5.87 -9.99
C LEU A 121 8.25 4.86 -11.12
N GLU A 122 7.64 3.70 -10.96
CA GLU A 122 7.81 2.54 -11.85
C GLU A 122 6.57 2.35 -12.72
N GLY A 123 6.74 1.77 -13.90
CA GLY A 123 5.61 1.31 -14.71
C GLY A 123 4.82 2.42 -15.40
N VAL A 124 5.47 3.52 -15.80
CA VAL A 124 4.77 4.71 -16.30
C VAL A 124 5.17 5.09 -17.72
N LYS A 125 4.29 5.84 -18.39
CA LYS A 125 4.65 6.64 -19.55
C LYS A 125 5.45 7.85 -19.07
N LEU A 126 6.65 8.05 -19.62
CA LEU A 126 7.47 9.21 -19.29
C LEU A 126 6.77 10.54 -19.62
N PRO A 127 7.03 11.61 -18.85
CA PRO A 127 6.47 12.93 -19.10
C PRO A 127 6.85 13.47 -20.48
N ASP A 128 6.00 14.36 -21.01
CA ASP A 128 6.25 15.02 -22.28
C ASP A 128 7.62 15.75 -22.32
N LEU A 129 8.22 15.77 -23.51
CA LEU A 129 9.56 16.30 -23.75
C LEU A 129 9.51 17.78 -24.12
N VAL A 130 8.82 18.61 -23.33
CA VAL A 130 8.71 20.07 -23.59
C VAL A 130 9.93 20.82 -23.07
N GLN A 131 10.32 20.54 -21.83
CA GLN A 131 11.46 21.17 -21.15
C GLN A 131 12.38 20.08 -20.64
N TYR A 132 13.23 19.57 -21.53
CA TYR A 132 14.08 18.42 -21.25
C TYR A 132 15.52 18.62 -21.70
N TRP A 133 16.40 17.77 -21.19
CA TRP A 133 17.77 17.61 -21.66
C TRP A 133 18.08 16.13 -21.81
N LEU A 134 18.75 15.78 -22.91
CA LEU A 134 19.06 14.41 -23.27
C LEU A 134 20.57 14.23 -23.46
N ASN A 135 21.12 13.18 -22.86
CA ASN A 135 22.48 12.74 -23.09
C ASN A 135 22.58 11.21 -23.12
N LYS A 136 22.80 10.63 -24.30
CA LYS A 136 22.83 9.18 -24.51
C LYS A 136 24.05 8.48 -23.91
N SER A 137 25.11 9.21 -23.56
CA SER A 137 26.38 8.63 -23.09
C SER A 137 26.51 8.57 -21.58
N MET A 138 25.63 9.25 -20.85
CA MET A 138 25.67 9.39 -19.39
C MET A 138 25.06 8.17 -18.70
N SER A 139 25.60 7.76 -17.55
CA SER A 139 24.99 6.72 -16.71
C SER A 139 23.81 7.27 -15.89
N LEU A 140 22.98 6.39 -15.33
CA LEU A 140 21.87 6.80 -14.48
C LEU A 140 22.34 7.49 -13.19
N GLU A 141 23.45 7.03 -12.59
CA GLU A 141 24.05 7.63 -11.39
C GLU A 141 24.67 9.00 -11.69
N GLU A 142 25.28 9.15 -12.86
CA GLU A 142 25.77 10.45 -13.33
C GLU A 142 24.59 11.41 -13.58
N CYS A 143 23.50 10.90 -14.15
CA CYS A 143 22.27 11.66 -14.39
C CYS A 143 21.67 12.18 -13.07
N GLU A 144 21.61 11.33 -12.05
CA GLU A 144 21.18 11.70 -10.69
C GLU A 144 22.05 12.83 -10.13
N ALA A 145 23.37 12.66 -10.21
CA ALA A 145 24.33 13.64 -9.68
C ALA A 145 24.24 15.00 -10.42
N GLU A 146 24.05 15.00 -11.74
CA GLU A 146 23.87 16.22 -12.53
C GLU A 146 22.52 16.89 -12.24
N CYS A 147 21.45 16.11 -12.10
CA CYS A 147 20.13 16.64 -11.72
C CYS A 147 20.16 17.29 -10.33
N LEU A 148 20.86 16.69 -9.34
CA LEU A 148 21.02 17.29 -8.01
C LEU A 148 21.77 18.63 -8.05
N LYS A 149 22.81 18.74 -8.88
CA LYS A 149 23.57 19.99 -9.06
C LYS A 149 22.73 21.10 -9.69
N ASN A 150 21.78 20.74 -10.57
CA ASN A 150 20.92 21.71 -11.24
C ASN A 150 19.62 21.94 -10.46
N CYS A 151 19.50 23.07 -9.77
CA CYS A 151 18.32 23.40 -8.95
C CYS A 151 16.99 23.49 -9.73
N SER A 152 17.03 23.58 -11.06
CA SER A 152 15.83 23.59 -11.91
C SER A 152 15.38 22.19 -12.32
N CYS A 153 16.22 21.17 -12.12
CA CYS A 153 15.89 19.79 -12.49
C CYS A 153 14.79 19.25 -11.57
N THR A 154 13.70 18.76 -12.16
CA THR A 154 12.52 18.26 -11.44
C THR A 154 12.41 16.74 -11.46
N ALA A 155 12.91 16.08 -12.50
CA ALA A 155 12.96 14.63 -12.59
C ALA A 155 14.04 14.17 -13.58
N TYR A 156 14.41 12.89 -13.51
CA TYR A 156 15.25 12.24 -14.52
C TYR A 156 14.88 10.78 -14.77
N ALA A 157 15.34 10.22 -15.88
CA ALA A 157 15.16 8.82 -16.28
C ALA A 157 16.30 8.36 -17.20
N ASN A 158 16.35 7.06 -17.48
CA ASN A 158 17.12 6.54 -18.60
C ASN A 158 16.51 7.00 -19.93
N SER A 159 17.35 7.28 -20.92
CA SER A 159 16.88 7.59 -22.28
C SER A 159 16.70 6.37 -23.18
N ASP A 160 17.34 5.25 -22.82
CA ASP A 160 17.25 3.97 -23.50
C ASP A 160 17.20 2.86 -22.46
N ILE A 161 16.09 2.14 -22.39
CA ILE A 161 15.87 1.08 -21.39
C ILE A 161 16.54 -0.26 -21.77
N ARG A 162 17.07 -0.39 -22.99
CA ARG A 162 17.70 -1.65 -23.45
C ARG A 162 18.94 -1.98 -22.62
N ASN A 163 19.22 -3.28 -22.46
CA ASN A 163 20.43 -3.80 -21.81
C ASN A 163 20.67 -3.29 -20.37
N GLY A 164 19.60 -3.02 -19.61
CA GLY A 164 19.70 -2.56 -18.22
C GLY A 164 19.67 -1.04 -18.04
N GLY A 165 19.36 -0.29 -19.09
CA GLY A 165 19.19 1.17 -19.02
C GLY A 165 20.48 1.94 -19.31
N SER A 166 20.39 2.96 -20.17
CA SER A 166 21.49 3.87 -20.46
C SER A 166 21.01 5.26 -20.91
N GLY A 167 21.93 6.21 -20.81
CA GLY A 167 21.69 7.61 -21.11
C GLY A 167 20.86 8.31 -20.03
N CYS A 168 20.76 9.62 -20.16
CA CYS A 168 20.16 10.51 -19.18
C CYS A 168 19.13 11.38 -19.88
N LEU A 169 17.93 11.38 -19.32
CA LEU A 169 16.84 12.27 -19.69
C LEU A 169 16.46 13.06 -18.44
N MET A 170 16.62 14.39 -18.47
CA MET A 170 16.26 15.29 -17.37
C MET A 170 15.11 16.20 -17.78
N TRP A 171 14.21 16.48 -16.86
CA TRP A 171 13.11 17.44 -17.03
C TRP A 171 13.31 18.68 -16.17
N PHE A 172 12.80 19.81 -16.67
CA PHE A 172 12.78 21.10 -15.99
C PHE A 172 11.35 21.63 -15.94
N GLY A 173 10.86 21.99 -14.76
CA GLY A 173 9.50 22.50 -14.59
C GLY A 173 8.43 21.42 -14.42
N ASP A 174 7.20 21.76 -14.84
CA ASP A 174 6.01 20.93 -14.65
C ASP A 174 6.06 19.65 -15.49
N LEU A 175 5.80 18.51 -14.86
CA LEU A 175 5.74 17.21 -15.51
C LEU A 175 4.32 16.98 -16.05
N ILE A 176 4.17 16.71 -17.34
CA ILE A 176 2.85 16.60 -17.98
C ILE A 176 2.72 15.28 -18.74
N ASP A 177 1.48 14.82 -18.90
CA ASP A 177 1.12 13.67 -19.73
C ASP A 177 1.65 12.30 -19.24
N ILE A 178 1.75 12.15 -17.91
CA ILE A 178 2.17 10.91 -17.25
C ILE A 178 0.96 9.98 -17.04
N ARG A 179 1.11 8.71 -17.38
CA ARG A 179 0.13 7.66 -17.02
C ARG A 179 0.82 6.40 -16.51
N GLU A 180 0.11 5.62 -15.72
CA GLU A 180 0.50 4.25 -15.37
C GLU A 180 0.06 3.26 -16.46
N PHE A 181 0.91 2.28 -16.73
CA PHE A 181 0.56 1.12 -17.53
C PHE A 181 0.05 0.00 -16.61
N ILE A 182 -1.02 -0.68 -17.04
CA ILE A 182 -1.56 -1.86 -16.32
C ILE A 182 -0.78 -3.12 -16.71
N ASP A 183 -0.23 -3.14 -17.92
CA ASP A 183 0.48 -4.29 -18.47
C ASP A 183 1.97 -4.23 -18.12
N GLU A 184 2.58 -5.39 -17.86
CA GLU A 184 4.00 -5.57 -17.50
C GLU A 184 4.99 -5.12 -18.61
N GLU A 185 4.51 -4.62 -19.76
CA GLU A 185 5.34 -4.19 -20.89
C GLU A 185 5.78 -2.70 -20.79
N GLY A 186 5.29 -1.94 -19.81
CA GLY A 186 5.64 -0.52 -19.62
C GLY A 186 6.82 -0.30 -18.68
N GLU A 187 8.01 -0.78 -19.02
CA GLU A 187 9.22 -0.79 -18.16
C GLU A 187 9.95 0.57 -18.05
N GLU A 188 9.23 1.70 -18.04
CA GLU A 188 9.89 3.00 -17.87
C GLU A 188 9.77 3.47 -16.41
N ASP A 189 10.94 3.50 -15.76
CA ASP A 189 11.12 4.07 -14.44
C ASP A 189 11.61 5.52 -14.57
N PHE A 190 11.06 6.42 -13.77
CA PHE A 190 11.62 7.76 -13.62
C PHE A 190 11.64 8.24 -12.18
N TYR A 191 12.50 9.21 -11.94
CA TYR A 191 12.93 9.63 -10.62
C TYR A 191 12.54 11.09 -10.42
N ILE A 192 11.57 11.33 -9.54
CA ILE A 192 11.06 12.67 -9.23
C ILE A 192 11.84 13.23 -8.06
N ARG A 193 12.36 14.46 -8.21
CA ARG A 193 13.11 15.13 -7.14
C ARG A 193 12.19 15.46 -5.97
N GLU A 194 12.58 15.15 -4.75
CA GLU A 194 11.80 15.42 -3.55
C GLU A 194 12.70 15.95 -2.41
N PRO A 195 12.14 16.71 -1.44
CA PRO A 195 12.88 17.13 -0.26
C PRO A 195 13.13 15.96 0.69
N ALA A 196 14.20 16.05 1.49
CA ALA A 196 14.61 15.05 2.48
C ALA A 196 13.47 14.52 3.36
N SER A 197 12.53 15.40 3.74
CA SER A 197 11.40 15.07 4.61
C SER A 197 10.40 14.11 3.97
N GLU A 198 10.34 14.08 2.64
CA GLU A 198 9.49 13.17 1.85
C GLU A 198 10.25 11.87 1.49
N LEU A 199 11.59 11.91 1.52
CA LEU A 199 12.47 10.78 1.24
C LEU A 199 12.68 9.92 2.49
N GLY A 200 12.06 8.74 2.52
CA GLY A 200 12.11 7.84 3.70
C GLY A 200 10.86 7.93 4.59
N GLN A 201 9.92 8.80 4.26
CA GLN A 201 8.52 8.55 4.62
C GLN A 201 8.01 7.39 3.75
N ARG A 202 8.16 6.16 4.25
CA ARG A 202 7.26 5.05 3.84
C ARG A 202 5.85 5.42 4.29
N THR A 203 5.21 6.27 3.50
CA THR A 203 3.83 6.73 3.67
C THR A 203 2.90 5.88 2.83
N LYS A 204 1.83 5.44 3.48
CA LYS A 204 0.46 5.21 2.98
C LYS A 204 0.23 4.17 1.87
N GLU A 205 1.18 3.92 0.98
CA GLU A 205 1.01 3.11 -0.25
C GLU A 205 1.71 1.74 -0.20
N ASP A 206 2.60 1.49 0.77
CA ASP A 206 3.18 0.15 1.04
C ASP A 206 2.20 -0.80 1.74
N LEU A 207 1.01 -0.29 2.12
CA LEU A 207 -0.05 -1.02 2.80
C LEU A 207 -1.27 -1.04 1.88
N ASP A 208 -1.58 -2.21 1.32
CA ASP A 208 -2.83 -2.48 0.59
C ASP A 208 -4.00 -2.59 1.60
N MET A 209 -4.18 -1.56 2.43
CA MET A 209 -5.02 -1.57 3.63
C MET A 209 -5.82 -0.26 3.74
N PRO A 210 -7.15 -0.33 3.98
CA PRO A 210 -7.98 0.84 4.23
C PRO A 210 -7.50 1.68 5.43
N LEU A 211 -7.51 3.00 5.29
CA LEU A 211 -7.23 3.94 6.37
C LEU A 211 -8.52 4.58 6.89
N PHE A 212 -8.64 4.62 8.21
CA PHE A 212 -9.73 5.29 8.90
C PHE A 212 -9.25 6.64 9.45
N ASP A 213 -10.09 7.66 9.33
CA ASP A 213 -9.90 8.96 9.98
C ASP A 213 -10.12 8.85 11.49
N PHE A 214 -9.33 9.58 12.28
CA PHE A 214 -9.41 9.52 13.73
C PHE A 214 -10.80 9.93 14.24
N VAL A 215 -11.45 10.88 13.56
CA VAL A 215 -12.80 11.35 13.89
C VAL A 215 -13.82 10.21 13.81
N THR A 216 -13.80 9.40 12.75
CA THR A 216 -14.64 8.20 12.66
C THR A 216 -14.37 7.22 13.79
N ILE A 217 -13.11 6.98 14.15
CA ILE A 217 -12.77 6.05 15.24
C ILE A 217 -13.24 6.56 16.60
N VAL A 218 -13.02 7.84 16.91
CA VAL A 218 -13.51 8.50 18.12
C VAL A 218 -15.03 8.35 18.21
N ARG A 219 -15.75 8.61 17.12
CA ARG A 219 -17.21 8.46 17.10
C ARG A 219 -17.65 7.02 17.26
N SER A 220 -17.01 6.09 16.56
CA SER A 220 -17.34 4.65 16.58
C SER A 220 -17.12 4.01 17.95
N THR A 221 -16.18 4.54 18.73
CA THR A 221 -15.85 4.04 20.09
C THR A 221 -16.52 4.84 21.21
N ASN A 222 -17.38 5.81 20.88
CA ASN A 222 -17.95 6.78 21.82
C ASN A 222 -16.86 7.47 22.66
N ASN A 223 -15.92 8.11 21.97
CA ASN A 223 -14.75 8.78 22.52
C ASN A 223 -13.89 7.87 23.41
N PHE A 224 -13.62 6.64 22.95
CA PHE A 224 -12.88 5.62 23.68
C PHE A 224 -13.44 5.38 25.10
N SER A 225 -14.77 5.36 25.22
CA SER A 225 -15.46 5.17 26.51
C SER A 225 -14.99 3.89 27.21
N CYS A 226 -14.79 3.96 28.53
CA CYS A 226 -14.45 2.80 29.34
C CYS A 226 -15.53 1.70 29.29
N THR A 227 -16.79 2.05 29.03
CA THR A 227 -17.89 1.09 28.85
C THR A 227 -17.70 0.20 27.62
N ASN A 228 -16.93 0.69 26.65
CA ASN A 228 -16.64 -0.02 25.41
C ASN A 228 -15.30 -0.75 25.47
N LYS A 229 -14.56 -0.66 26.57
CA LYS A 229 -13.25 -1.32 26.71
C LYS A 229 -13.45 -2.83 26.86
N ILE A 230 -12.89 -3.60 25.93
CA ILE A 230 -12.97 -5.07 25.93
C ILE A 230 -11.70 -5.74 26.44
N GLY A 231 -10.59 -4.99 26.56
CA GLY A 231 -9.35 -5.49 27.15
C GLY A 231 -8.25 -4.42 27.19
N GLU A 232 -7.21 -4.66 27.99
CA GLU A 232 -6.00 -3.82 28.01
C GLU A 232 -4.78 -4.67 28.41
N GLY A 233 -3.68 -4.47 27.68
CA GLY A 233 -2.41 -5.11 27.96
C GLY A 233 -1.23 -4.18 27.70
N GLY A 234 -0.01 -4.71 27.70
CA GLY A 234 1.21 -3.93 27.45
C GLY A 234 1.27 -3.26 26.07
N PHE A 235 0.39 -3.66 25.14
CA PHE A 235 0.24 -3.06 23.81
C PHE A 235 -0.84 -1.97 23.75
N GLY A 236 -1.42 -1.59 24.89
CA GLY A 236 -2.49 -0.59 24.98
C GLY A 236 -3.90 -1.18 25.08
N PRO A 237 -4.91 -0.31 25.23
CA PRO A 237 -6.32 -0.69 25.38
C PRO A 237 -6.99 -1.07 24.05
N VAL A 238 -7.96 -1.98 24.15
CA VAL A 238 -8.83 -2.40 23.05
C VAL A 238 -10.27 -2.06 23.37
N TYR A 239 -10.95 -1.39 22.44
CA TYR A 239 -12.33 -0.95 22.56
C TYR A 239 -13.22 -1.63 21.51
N LYS A 240 -14.45 -1.98 21.91
CA LYS A 240 -15.54 -2.27 20.99
C LYS A 240 -16.04 -0.97 20.36
N GLY A 241 -16.28 -0.99 19.06
CA GLY A 241 -16.93 0.11 18.36
C GLY A 241 -17.89 -0.39 17.30
N GLU A 242 -18.66 0.53 16.75
CA GLU A 242 -19.58 0.27 15.63
C GLU A 242 -19.36 1.35 14.57
N LEU A 243 -19.04 0.92 13.34
CA LEU A 243 -18.92 1.82 12.20
C LEU A 243 -20.29 2.29 11.73
N PHE A 244 -20.35 3.38 10.96
CA PHE A 244 -21.61 3.88 10.36
C PHE A 244 -22.36 2.85 9.50
N SER A 245 -21.65 1.86 8.97
CA SER A 245 -22.22 0.74 8.23
C SER A 245 -22.97 -0.28 9.11
N GLY A 246 -22.95 -0.12 10.44
CA GLY A 246 -23.45 -1.10 11.41
C GLY A 246 -22.48 -2.25 11.68
N GLN A 247 -21.26 -2.18 11.13
CA GLN A 247 -20.24 -3.21 11.35
C GLN A 247 -19.59 -3.05 12.73
N GLU A 248 -19.65 -4.10 13.55
CA GLU A 248 -18.94 -4.15 14.83
C GLU A 248 -17.43 -4.34 14.63
N ILE A 249 -16.65 -3.54 15.34
CA ILE A 249 -15.19 -3.51 15.23
C ILE A 249 -14.51 -3.59 16.60
N ALA A 250 -13.28 -4.10 16.61
CA ALA A 250 -12.36 -3.98 17.73
C ALA A 250 -11.26 -2.97 17.38
N VAL A 251 -11.13 -1.94 18.20
CA VAL A 251 -10.20 -0.82 18.02
C VAL A 251 -9.08 -0.93 19.05
N LYS A 252 -7.90 -1.34 18.61
CA LYS A 252 -6.70 -1.44 19.45
C LYS A 252 -5.90 -0.14 19.34
N ARG A 253 -5.87 0.66 20.41
CA ARG A 253 -5.09 1.89 20.50
C ARG A 253 -3.74 1.57 21.13
N LEU A 254 -2.66 1.78 20.39
CA LEU A 254 -1.32 1.49 20.90
C LEU A 254 -0.86 2.54 21.89
N SER A 255 -0.09 2.13 22.90
CA SER A 255 0.42 3.02 23.95
C SER A 255 1.75 3.68 23.54
N ASN A 256 1.88 4.99 23.81
CA ASN A 256 3.12 5.76 23.62
C ASN A 256 4.31 5.27 24.46
N SER A 257 4.07 4.52 25.54
CA SER A 257 5.10 4.01 26.46
C SER A 257 5.65 2.64 26.07
N SER A 258 5.07 1.99 25.05
CA SER A 258 5.65 0.77 24.51
C SER A 258 6.96 1.12 23.81
N ARG A 259 8.04 0.36 24.08
CA ARG A 259 9.33 0.48 23.39
C ARG A 259 9.25 0.14 21.88
N GLN A 260 8.04 0.11 21.33
CA GLN A 260 7.67 -0.42 20.04
C GLN A 260 7.33 0.77 19.15
N GLY A 261 8.32 1.21 18.39
CA GLY A 261 8.20 2.37 17.51
C GLY A 261 7.25 2.15 16.33
N ILE A 262 7.19 3.15 15.45
CA ILE A 262 6.38 3.14 14.22
C ILE A 262 6.68 1.92 13.31
N GLU A 263 7.90 1.38 13.36
CA GLU A 263 8.33 0.22 12.59
C GLU A 263 7.67 -1.08 13.05
N GLU A 264 7.37 -1.25 14.34
CA GLU A 264 6.68 -2.45 14.84
C GLU A 264 5.19 -2.42 14.52
N PHE A 265 4.55 -1.24 14.62
CA PHE A 265 3.18 -1.04 14.14
C PHE A 265 3.07 -1.38 12.64
N LYS A 266 4.04 -0.91 11.83
CA LYS A 266 4.11 -1.26 10.41
C LYS A 266 4.29 -2.77 10.22
N ASN A 267 5.18 -3.43 10.96
CA ASN A 267 5.37 -4.87 10.85
C ASN A 267 4.11 -5.67 11.24
N GLU A 268 3.41 -5.29 12.31
CA GLU A 268 2.15 -5.92 12.71
C GLU A 268 1.05 -5.70 11.65
N ALA A 269 0.90 -4.46 11.16
CA ALA A 269 -0.06 -4.13 10.10
C ALA A 269 0.23 -4.89 8.80
N ILE A 270 1.49 -4.90 8.34
CA ILE A 270 1.92 -5.58 7.10
C ILE A 270 1.72 -7.10 7.24
N MET A 271 2.18 -7.71 8.33
CA MET A 271 2.05 -9.16 8.51
C MET A 271 0.58 -9.59 8.59
N ILE A 272 -0.24 -8.90 9.38
CA ILE A 272 -1.65 -9.29 9.54
C ILE A 272 -2.46 -8.98 8.27
N SER A 273 -2.14 -7.91 7.54
CA SER A 273 -2.81 -7.60 6.25
C SER A 273 -2.68 -8.72 5.22
N LYS A 274 -1.54 -9.42 5.22
CA LYS A 274 -1.24 -10.53 4.30
C LYS A 274 -1.79 -11.87 4.79
N LEU A 275 -2.27 -11.95 6.03
CA LEU A 275 -2.79 -13.17 6.64
C LEU A 275 -4.32 -13.17 6.60
N GLN A 276 -4.89 -13.66 5.50
CA GLN A 276 -6.33 -13.87 5.36
C GLN A 276 -6.67 -15.34 5.59
N HIS A 277 -7.14 -15.67 6.79
CA HIS A 277 -7.62 -17.02 7.10
C HIS A 277 -8.90 -16.95 7.92
N ARG A 278 -9.85 -17.86 7.64
CA ARG A 278 -11.15 -17.96 8.33
C ARG A 278 -11.10 -18.04 9.86
N ASN A 279 -9.95 -18.45 10.41
CA ASN A 279 -9.72 -18.61 11.86
C ASN A 279 -8.74 -17.57 12.43
N LEU A 280 -8.31 -16.58 11.65
CA LEU A 280 -7.53 -15.43 12.11
C LEU A 280 -8.43 -14.19 12.11
N VAL A 281 -8.21 -13.32 13.11
CA VAL A 281 -8.96 -12.07 13.20
C VAL A 281 -8.60 -11.19 12.01
N LYS A 282 -9.60 -10.81 11.21
CA LYS A 282 -9.41 -9.98 10.02
C LYS A 282 -9.10 -8.54 10.43
N LEU A 283 -7.98 -8.02 9.95
CA LEU A 283 -7.66 -6.60 10.06
C LEU A 283 -8.40 -5.85 8.96
N LEU A 284 -9.24 -4.89 9.36
CA LEU A 284 -10.06 -4.08 8.45
C LEU A 284 -9.31 -2.83 8.00
N GLY A 285 -8.44 -2.28 8.85
CA GLY A 285 -7.67 -1.11 8.53
C GLY A 285 -6.84 -0.58 9.69
N CYS A 286 -6.23 0.58 9.48
CA CYS A 286 -5.54 1.30 10.54
C CYS A 286 -5.83 2.80 10.52
N CYS A 287 -5.51 3.48 11.62
CA CYS A 287 -5.57 4.94 11.73
C CYS A 287 -4.23 5.44 12.26
N ILE A 288 -3.68 6.44 11.57
CA ILE A 288 -2.38 7.06 11.85
C ILE A 288 -2.60 8.58 11.80
N GLU A 289 -2.67 9.23 12.95
CA GLU A 289 -2.88 10.68 13.03
C GLU A 289 -2.05 11.27 14.17
N GLY A 290 -1.06 12.12 13.88
CA GLY A 290 -0.13 12.63 14.88
C GLY A 290 0.64 11.51 15.58
N GLU A 291 0.46 11.38 16.90
CA GLU A 291 1.01 10.29 17.74
C GLU A 291 0.08 9.07 17.83
N GLU A 292 -1.17 9.17 17.34
CA GLU A 292 -2.14 8.08 17.44
C GLU A 292 -1.80 6.96 16.45
N ARG A 293 -1.75 5.73 16.96
CA ARG A 293 -1.55 4.50 16.18
C ARG A 293 -2.61 3.50 16.58
N ILE A 294 -3.53 3.23 15.66
CA ILE A 294 -4.72 2.44 15.95
C ILE A 294 -4.90 1.36 14.87
N LEU A 295 -5.18 0.13 15.31
CA LEU A 295 -5.53 -1.00 14.44
C LEU A 295 -7.01 -1.33 14.60
N ILE A 296 -7.71 -1.51 13.48
CA ILE A 296 -9.15 -1.79 13.43
C ILE A 296 -9.35 -3.21 12.92
N TYR A 297 -9.94 -4.06 13.76
CA TYR A 297 -10.22 -5.45 13.46
C TYR A 297 -11.73 -5.71 13.35
N GLU A 298 -12.09 -6.75 12.62
CA GLU A 298 -13.44 -7.28 12.61
C GLU A 298 -13.76 -7.92 13.98
N LEU A 299 -14.86 -7.51 14.61
CA LEU A 299 -15.29 -8.09 15.87
C LEU A 299 -16.01 -9.42 15.61
N GLY A 300 -15.26 -10.51 15.61
CA GLY A 300 -15.83 -11.86 15.50
C GLY A 300 -16.35 -12.36 16.86
N CYS A 301 -17.54 -12.94 16.88
CA CYS A 301 -18.05 -13.77 17.98
C CYS A 301 -17.22 -15.06 18.10
N CYS A 302 -15.96 -14.95 18.54
CA CYS A 302 -15.16 -16.12 18.89
C CYS A 302 -15.60 -16.62 20.26
N GLY A 303 -16.76 -17.28 20.31
CA GLY A 303 -17.05 -18.22 21.38
C GLY A 303 -16.03 -19.34 21.27
N MET A 304 -15.11 -19.44 22.24
CA MET A 304 -14.16 -20.55 22.39
C MET A 304 -14.91 -21.87 22.63
N LYS A 305 -15.46 -22.44 21.56
CA LYS A 305 -15.76 -23.87 21.43
C LYS A 305 -15.14 -24.35 20.11
N THR A 306 -13.84 -24.16 19.98
CA THR A 306 -13.09 -24.56 18.80
C THR A 306 -12.92 -26.07 18.79
N LYS A 307 -13.51 -26.76 17.80
CA LYS A 307 -13.06 -28.10 17.44
C LYS A 307 -11.66 -27.94 16.84
N ALA A 308 -10.64 -28.39 17.56
CA ALA A 308 -9.22 -28.22 17.21
C ALA A 308 -8.83 -28.67 15.79
N LEU A 309 -9.63 -29.56 15.17
CA LEU A 309 -9.44 -30.05 13.80
C LEU A 309 -9.86 -29.03 12.72
N GLU A 310 -10.70 -28.04 13.04
CA GLU A 310 -11.15 -27.00 12.09
C GLU A 310 -10.07 -25.93 11.82
N LEU A 311 -8.97 -25.94 12.60
CA LEU A 311 -7.79 -25.10 12.40
C LEU A 311 -6.88 -25.58 11.26
N MET A 312 -7.06 -26.81 10.79
CA MET A 312 -6.24 -27.38 9.72
C MET A 312 -6.66 -26.83 8.36
N ASP A 313 -5.66 -26.56 7.52
CA ASP A 313 -5.85 -26.13 6.14
C ASP A 313 -6.55 -27.25 5.34
N PRO A 314 -7.65 -26.95 4.60
CA PRO A 314 -8.37 -27.91 3.78
C PRO A 314 -7.52 -28.70 2.79
N CYS A 315 -6.35 -28.19 2.38
CA CYS A 315 -5.41 -28.84 1.47
C CYS A 315 -4.73 -30.08 2.09
N PHE A 316 -4.75 -30.23 3.41
CA PHE A 316 -4.08 -31.34 4.11
C PHE A 316 -4.98 -32.56 4.39
N LYS A 317 -6.22 -32.60 3.89
CA LYS A 317 -7.25 -33.60 4.23
C LYS A 317 -6.88 -35.09 4.06
N ALA A 318 -5.72 -35.43 3.48
CA ALA A 318 -5.23 -36.80 3.33
C ALA A 318 -3.82 -37.07 3.90
N LEU A 319 -3.17 -36.10 4.57
CA LEU A 319 -1.73 -36.15 4.87
C LEU A 319 -1.35 -36.05 6.36
N TYR A 320 -2.31 -35.95 7.29
CA TYR A 320 -2.01 -35.87 8.72
C TYR A 320 -2.70 -36.95 9.53
N VAL A 321 -2.02 -37.35 10.60
CA VAL A 321 -2.59 -38.21 11.65
C VAL A 321 -3.22 -37.28 12.69
N GLU A 322 -4.54 -37.40 12.91
CA GLU A 322 -5.28 -36.51 13.83
C GLU A 322 -4.67 -36.45 15.24
N SER A 323 -4.18 -37.58 15.75
CA SER A 323 -3.53 -37.64 17.06
C SER A 323 -2.27 -36.78 17.12
N GLN A 324 -1.50 -36.68 16.03
CA GLN A 324 -0.31 -35.82 15.96
C GLN A 324 -0.68 -34.35 15.96
N VAL A 325 -1.72 -33.97 15.24
CA VAL A 325 -2.20 -32.59 15.19
C VAL A 325 -2.69 -32.13 16.56
N LEU A 326 -3.55 -32.93 17.21
CA LEU A 326 -4.05 -32.64 18.55
C LEU A 326 -2.91 -32.54 19.58
N ARG A 327 -1.90 -33.40 19.44
CA ARG A 327 -0.71 -33.40 20.28
C ARG A 327 0.12 -32.13 20.08
N CYS A 328 0.38 -31.72 18.84
CA CYS A 328 1.07 -30.47 18.52
C CYS A 328 0.32 -29.25 19.08
N ILE A 329 -1.00 -29.21 18.96
CA ILE A 329 -1.83 -28.15 19.54
C ILE A 329 -1.71 -28.13 21.06
N GLN A 330 -1.80 -29.29 21.72
CA GLN A 330 -1.70 -29.39 23.17
C GLN A 330 -0.31 -28.98 23.69
N VAL A 331 0.77 -29.39 23.02
CA VAL A 331 2.13 -28.96 23.32
C VAL A 331 2.30 -27.46 23.09
N GLY A 332 1.76 -26.93 21.99
CA GLY A 332 1.74 -25.49 21.72
C GLY A 332 1.05 -24.70 22.83
N LEU A 333 -0.10 -25.19 23.31
CA LEU A 333 -0.82 -24.59 24.44
C LEU A 333 -0.01 -24.62 25.74
N LEU A 334 0.77 -25.66 26.00
CA LEU A 334 1.68 -25.73 27.16
C LEU A 334 2.85 -24.74 27.04
N CYS A 335 3.34 -24.45 25.83
CA CYS A 335 4.42 -23.49 25.61
C CYS A 335 3.99 -22.03 25.84
N VAL A 336 2.71 -21.72 25.66
CA VAL A 336 2.19 -20.35 25.75
C VAL A 336 1.51 -20.04 27.08
N GLN A 337 1.78 -20.79 28.16
CA GLN A 337 1.17 -20.56 29.48
C GLN A 337 1.48 -19.16 30.04
N LYS A 338 0.53 -18.59 30.81
CA LYS A 338 0.63 -17.23 31.39
C LYS A 338 1.88 -17.06 32.26
N LEU A 339 2.19 -18.05 33.10
CA LEU A 339 3.33 -18.02 34.02
C LEU A 339 4.54 -18.74 33.40
N PRO A 340 5.76 -18.15 33.41
CA PRO A 340 6.95 -18.81 32.86
C PRO A 340 7.23 -20.18 33.48
N GLN A 341 6.96 -20.35 34.78
CA GLN A 341 7.15 -21.62 35.48
C GLN A 341 6.18 -22.73 35.06
N ASP A 342 5.06 -22.38 34.42
CA ASP A 342 4.09 -23.35 33.91
C ASP A 342 4.43 -23.82 32.49
N ARG A 343 5.45 -23.23 31.86
CA ARG A 343 5.90 -23.60 30.51
C ARG A 343 6.92 -24.73 30.60
N PRO A 344 6.83 -25.75 29.73
CA PRO A 344 7.79 -26.83 29.70
C PRO A 344 9.17 -26.34 29.24
N ALA A 345 10.23 -27.00 29.72
CA ALA A 345 11.55 -26.83 29.14
C ALA A 345 11.57 -27.36 27.70
N MET A 346 12.42 -26.80 26.83
CA MET A 346 12.52 -27.25 25.43
C MET A 346 12.87 -28.72 25.29
N SER A 347 13.66 -29.28 26.21
CA SER A 347 13.93 -30.73 26.27
C SER A 347 12.67 -31.55 26.50
N SER A 348 11.76 -31.07 27.35
CA SER A 348 10.45 -31.68 27.57
C SER A 348 9.53 -31.53 26.37
N VAL A 349 9.57 -30.40 25.64
CA VAL A 349 8.80 -30.19 24.41
C VAL A 349 9.22 -31.19 23.32
N VAL A 350 10.53 -31.35 23.10
CA VAL A 350 11.05 -32.33 22.11
C VAL A 350 10.64 -33.76 22.49
N PHE A 351 10.72 -34.11 23.78
CA PHE A 351 10.25 -35.40 24.27
C PHE A 351 8.73 -35.58 24.11
N MET A 352 7.94 -34.52 24.36
CA MET A 352 6.50 -34.53 24.18
C MET A 352 6.12 -34.69 22.70
N LEU A 353 6.87 -34.13 21.76
CA LEU A 353 6.58 -34.28 20.33
C LEU A 353 7.04 -35.63 19.78
N GLY A 354 8.17 -36.17 20.24
CA GLY A 354 8.77 -37.39 19.71
C GLY A 354 8.20 -38.72 20.24
N ASN A 355 7.28 -38.70 21.21
CA ASN A 355 6.89 -39.91 21.95
C ASN A 355 5.36 -40.08 22.03
N GLU A 356 4.76 -40.62 20.96
CA GLU A 356 3.31 -40.61 20.69
C GLU A 356 2.39 -41.21 21.77
N GLY A 357 2.92 -42.00 22.71
CA GLY A 357 2.17 -42.66 23.77
C GLY A 357 2.17 -41.98 25.14
N SER A 358 2.92 -40.88 25.34
CA SER A 358 2.99 -40.24 26.67
C SER A 358 1.79 -39.33 26.95
N PRO A 359 1.17 -39.39 28.16
CA PRO A 359 0.10 -38.48 28.54
C PRO A 359 0.64 -37.07 28.70
N LEU A 360 0.02 -36.11 28.02
CA LEU A 360 0.36 -34.69 28.13
C LEU A 360 -0.43 -34.03 29.27
N PRO A 361 0.20 -33.13 30.04
CA PRO A 361 -0.52 -32.34 31.02
C PRO A 361 -1.57 -31.45 30.33
N GLN A 362 -2.66 -31.17 31.03
CA GLN A 362 -3.67 -30.23 30.54
C GLN A 362 -3.11 -28.81 30.65
N PRO A 363 -3.18 -28.01 29.56
CA PRO A 363 -2.86 -26.59 29.63
C PRO A 363 -3.72 -25.91 30.70
N LYS A 364 -3.12 -25.01 31.49
CA LYS A 364 -3.88 -24.12 32.37
C LYS A 364 -4.42 -22.97 31.50
N HIS A 365 -4.09 -21.74 31.83
CA HIS A 365 -4.52 -20.58 31.06
C HIS A 365 -3.40 -20.17 30.11
N PRO A 366 -3.66 -20.09 28.79
CA PRO A 366 -2.74 -19.46 27.87
C PRO A 366 -2.48 -18.03 28.37
N GLY A 367 -1.26 -17.56 28.20
CA GLY A 367 -0.90 -16.16 28.35
C GLY A 367 -1.52 -15.36 27.22
N PHE A 368 -2.86 -15.26 27.19
CA PHE A 368 -3.48 -14.11 26.58
C PHE A 368 -3.10 -12.90 27.43
N PHE A 369 -2.63 -11.85 26.76
CA PHE A 369 -2.30 -10.55 27.33
C PHE A 369 -3.50 -10.03 28.12
N ILE A 370 -3.60 -10.32 29.43
CA ILE A 370 -4.35 -9.56 30.45
C ILE A 370 -3.97 -10.08 31.86
N GLU A 371 -3.81 -9.10 32.76
CA GLU A 371 -3.50 -9.14 34.20
C GLU A 371 -2.08 -9.55 34.63
N ARG A 372 -1.23 -8.53 34.78
CA ARG A 372 -0.19 -8.48 35.82
C ARG A 372 -0.28 -7.16 36.59
N SER A 373 -0.99 -7.16 37.71
CA SER A 373 -0.52 -6.57 38.97
C SER A 373 -1.55 -6.73 40.09
N SER A 374 -1.25 -7.55 41.09
CA SER A 374 -1.45 -7.21 42.50
C SER A 374 -0.81 -8.29 43.37
N THR A 375 0.42 -8.07 43.81
CA THR A 375 0.94 -8.77 45.00
C THR A 375 0.57 -7.97 46.24
N GLY A 376 -0.21 -8.58 47.13
CA GLY A 376 -0.10 -8.38 48.57
C GLY A 376 -1.22 -7.61 49.28
N ALA A 377 -2.03 -8.36 50.02
CA ALA A 377 -2.67 -8.03 51.31
C ALA A 377 -3.65 -6.83 51.44
N ASP A 378 -4.88 -7.20 51.79
CA ASP A 378 -5.88 -6.55 52.65
C ASP A 378 -6.33 -5.07 52.48
N VAL A 379 -7.63 -4.96 52.17
CA VAL A 379 -8.64 -3.99 52.63
C VAL A 379 -8.40 -2.51 52.33
N SER A 380 -9.09 -2.00 51.31
CA SER A 380 -10.21 -1.06 51.47
C SER A 380 -10.80 -0.71 50.11
N THR A 381 -12.11 -0.89 49.96
CA THR A 381 -12.92 -0.34 48.87
C THR A 381 -12.70 1.16 48.73
N ARG A 382 -11.95 1.56 47.70
CA ARG A 382 -12.06 2.89 47.10
C ARG A 382 -12.39 2.70 45.63
N VAL A 383 -13.58 3.16 45.27
CA VAL A 383 -13.94 3.48 43.89
C VAL A 383 -12.94 4.54 43.43
N GLU A 384 -11.94 4.14 42.66
CA GLU A 384 -11.07 5.10 41.98
C GLU A 384 -11.87 5.74 40.85
N ALA A 385 -12.23 7.00 41.04
CA ALA A 385 -12.76 7.85 40.00
C ALA A 385 -11.72 7.99 38.88
N CYS A 386 -12.14 7.69 37.65
CA CYS A 386 -11.30 7.86 36.47
C CYS A 386 -11.21 9.35 36.13
N HIS A 387 -10.05 9.97 36.34
CA HIS A 387 -9.77 11.32 35.86
C HIS A 387 -9.26 11.23 34.42
N THR A 388 -10.07 11.67 33.46
CA THR A 388 -9.59 11.99 32.11
C THR A 388 -9.22 13.47 32.08
N ASP A 389 -7.94 13.78 32.26
CA ASP A 389 -7.43 15.11 31.93
C ASP A 389 -7.12 15.15 30.44
N SER A 390 -8.12 15.58 29.65
CA SER A 390 -7.92 16.04 28.28
C SER A 390 -9.02 17.06 27.97
N ALA A 391 -8.80 18.32 28.35
CA ALA A 391 -9.67 19.42 27.97
C ALA A 391 -9.43 19.77 26.50
N VAL A 392 -10.38 19.43 25.63
CA VAL A 392 -10.45 19.93 24.24
C VAL A 392 -11.64 20.87 24.15
N THR A 393 -11.38 22.13 23.81
CA THR A 393 -12.40 23.16 23.63
C THR A 393 -12.94 23.11 22.20
N ILE A 394 -14.25 22.89 22.05
CA ILE A 394 -14.96 22.99 20.76
C ILE A 394 -15.58 24.38 20.68
N THR A 395 -15.10 25.19 19.73
CA THR A 395 -15.71 26.49 19.42
C THR A 395 -16.91 26.27 18.50
N MET A 396 -18.13 26.55 18.96
CA MET A 396 -19.31 26.59 18.10
C MET A 396 -19.41 27.96 17.42
N MET A 397 -19.48 27.98 16.08
CA MET A 397 -19.84 29.18 15.33
C MET A 397 -21.37 29.25 15.20
N GLU A 398 -21.97 30.28 15.79
CA GLU A 398 -23.34 30.70 15.46
C GLU A 398 -23.31 31.74 14.34
N GLY A 399 -24.14 31.51 13.32
CA GLY A 399 -24.30 32.44 12.19
C GLY A 399 -24.99 33.73 12.62
N ARG A 400 -24.54 34.84 12.04
CA ARG A 400 -25.30 36.10 11.99
C ARG A 400 -25.92 36.28 10.62
#